data_AF-A0A2N2PUZ5-F1
#
_entry.id   AF-A0A2N2PUZ5-F1
#
_cell.length_a   1.000
_cell.length_b   1.000
_cell.length_c   1.000
_cell.angle_alpha   90.00
_cell.angle_beta   90.00
_cell.angle_gamma   90.00
#
_symmetry.space_group_name_H-M   'P 1'
#
loop_
_entity.id
_entity.type
_entity.pdbx_description
1 polymer ?
#
loop_
_entity_poly.entity_id
_entity_poly.type
_entity_poly.pdbx_seq_one_letter_code
_entity_poly.pdbx_strand_id
1 'polypeptide(L)' 'DSVIDAPLYKPKPLTNALAGGVLGALIGALIVLALEWMAADILATPKSVERTLGLPVLGTIPAPSADKPAWTGRRPQ' A
#
# COMPACT_ATOMS: atom_id res chain seq x y z
N ASP A 1 57.27 -27.97 -14.13
CA ASP A 1 56.31 -27.07 -13.45
C ASP A 1 55.16 -26.73 -14.36
N SER A 2 54.11 -27.53 -14.31
CA SER A 2 52.85 -27.22 -15.00
C SER A 2 51.92 -26.55 -13.99
N VAL A 3 51.88 -25.23 -14.01
CA VAL A 3 50.89 -24.44 -13.27
C VAL A 3 49.55 -24.69 -13.94
N ILE A 4 48.57 -25.18 -13.16
CA ILE A 4 47.20 -25.30 -13.62
C ILE A 4 46.66 -23.88 -13.81
N ASP A 5 46.49 -23.47 -15.07
CA ASP A 5 45.78 -22.24 -15.42
C ASP A 5 44.32 -22.39 -15.01
N ALA A 6 44.02 -22.01 -13.77
CA ALA A 6 42.66 -21.82 -13.32
C ALA A 6 42.07 -20.64 -14.11
N PRO A 7 40.89 -20.78 -14.73
CA PRO A 7 40.28 -19.68 -15.47
C PRO A 7 39.99 -18.54 -14.49
N LEU A 8 40.80 -17.48 -14.59
CA LEU A 8 40.69 -16.30 -13.72
C LEU A 8 39.41 -15.54 -14.08
N TYR A 9 38.32 -15.78 -13.33
CA TYR A 9 37.06 -15.09 -13.51
C TYR A 9 37.22 -13.61 -13.16
N LYS A 10 37.20 -12.75 -14.17
CA LYS A 10 37.25 -11.30 -13.99
C LYS A 10 35.84 -10.76 -13.76
N PRO A 11 35.61 -9.92 -12.73
CA PRO A 11 34.33 -9.28 -12.53
C PRO A 11 34.00 -8.39 -13.74
N LYS A 12 32.77 -8.49 -14.24
CA LYS A 12 32.25 -7.66 -15.34
C LYS A 12 31.36 -6.57 -14.73
N PRO A 13 31.91 -5.43 -14.29
CA PRO A 13 31.16 -4.43 -13.54
C PRO A 13 29.95 -3.90 -14.32
N LEU A 14 30.08 -3.71 -15.64
CA LEU A 14 28.98 -3.28 -16.49
C LEU A 14 27.83 -4.28 -16.56
N THR A 15 28.14 -5.58 -16.67
CA THR A 15 27.12 -6.64 -16.70
C THR A 15 26.40 -6.75 -15.37
N ASN A 16 27.15 -6.66 -14.26
CA ASN A 16 26.56 -6.69 -12.93
C ASN A 16 25.71 -5.44 -12.66
N ALA A 17 26.14 -4.27 -13.13
CA ALA A 17 25.35 -3.04 -13.04
C ALA A 17 24.05 -3.14 -13.83
N LEU A 18 24.08 -3.70 -15.04
CA LEU A 18 22.88 -3.93 -15.84
C LEU A 18 21.93 -4.94 -15.17
N ALA A 19 22.47 -6.06 -14.68
CA ALA A 19 21.68 -7.07 -13.97
C ALA A 19 21.04 -6.49 -12.69
N GLY A 20 21.81 -5.72 -11.91
CA GLY A 20 21.32 -5.02 -10.73
C GLY A 20 20.29 -3.95 -11.06
N GLY A 21 20.45 -3.22 -12.17
CA GLY A 21 19.50 -2.22 -12.64
C GLY A 21 18.16 -2.83 -13.02
N VAL A 22 18.17 -3.93 -13.78
CA VAL A 22 16.94 -4.65 -14.16
C VAL A 22 16.27 -5.26 -12.93
N LEU A 23 17.03 -5.95 -12.08
CA LEU A 23 16.50 -6.53 -10.85
C LEU A 23 15.94 -5.46 -9.91
N GLY A 24 16.65 -4.35 -9.76
CA GLY A 24 16.24 -3.20 -8.96
C GLY A 24 14.95 -2.57 -9.47
N ALA A 25 14.78 -2.44 -10.78
CA ALA A 25 13.54 -1.95 -11.37
C ALA A 25 12.35 -2.88 -11.09
N LEU A 26 12.55 -4.20 -11.19
CA LEU A 26 11.51 -5.18 -10.87
C LEU A 26 11.11 -5.13 -9.40
N ILE A 27 12.09 -5.13 -8.50
CA ILE A 27 11.83 -5.04 -7.05
C ILE A 27 11.19 -3.70 -6.70
N GLY A 28 11.67 -2.59 -7.27
CA GLY A 28 11.11 -1.26 -7.07
C GLY A 28 9.65 -1.17 -7.50
N ALA A 29 9.29 -1.76 -8.63
CA ALA A 29 7.91 -1.85 -9.08
C ALA A 29 7.03 -2.64 -8.10
N LEU A 30 7.51 -3.80 -7.60
CA LEU A 30 6.80 -4.58 -6.59
C LEU A 30 6.59 -3.81 -5.28
N ILE A 31 7.59 -3.04 -4.85
CA ILE A 31 7.48 -2.19 -3.66
C ILE A 31 6.41 -1.11 -3.87
N VAL A 32 6.42 -0.41 -5.00
CA VAL A 32 5.41 0.62 -5.31
C VAL A 32 4.00 0.00 -5.31
N LEU A 33 3.83 -1.18 -5.91
CA LEU A 33 2.54 -1.89 -5.89
C LEU A 33 2.11 -2.30 -4.49
N ALA A 34 3.03 -2.77 -3.66
CA ALA A 34 2.74 -3.13 -2.27
C ALA A 34 2.33 -1.91 -1.45
N LEU A 35 3.04 -0.78 -1.61
CA LEU A 35 2.70 0.49 -0.95
C LEU A 35 1.34 1.02 -1.43
N GLU A 36 1.08 0.96 -2.73
CA GLU A 36 -0.22 1.33 -3.31
C GLU A 36 -1.33 0.46 -2.73
N TRP A 37 -1.12 -0.85 -2.61
CA TRP A 37 -2.11 -1.76 -2.04
C TRP A 37 -2.42 -1.43 -0.57
N MET A 38 -1.40 -1.14 0.23
CA MET A 38 -1.55 -0.70 1.62
C MET A 38 -2.22 0.67 1.73
N ALA A 39 -1.95 1.59 0.80
CA ALA A 39 -2.58 2.91 0.75
C ALA A 39 -4.02 2.86 0.25
N ALA A 40 -4.34 1.97 -0.70
CA ALA A 40 -5.68 1.75 -1.22
C ALA A 40 -6.62 1.19 -0.14
N ASP A 41 -6.11 0.35 0.75
CA ASP A 41 -6.85 -0.15 1.92
C ASP A 41 -7.30 1.00 2.86
N ILE A 42 -6.51 2.09 2.91
CA ILE A 42 -6.81 3.29 3.73
C ILE A 42 -7.84 4.22 3.05
N LEU A 43 -8.00 4.17 1.72
CA LEU A 43 -8.80 5.15 0.96
C LEU A 43 -10.22 4.71 0.57
N ALA A 44 -10.63 3.47 0.87
CA ALA A 44 -12.00 3.02 0.61
C ALA A 44 -12.98 3.60 1.64
N THR A 45 -13.40 4.86 1.45
CA THR A 45 -14.53 5.43 2.20
C THR A 45 -15.78 4.57 1.91
N PRO A 46 -16.47 4.04 2.93
CA PRO A 46 -17.64 3.18 2.78
C PRO A 46 -18.70 3.75 1.83
N LYS A 47 -18.93 5.05 1.91
CA LYS A 47 -19.87 5.80 1.06
C LYS A 47 -19.53 5.74 -0.45
N SER A 48 -18.25 5.65 -0.81
CA SER A 48 -17.82 5.48 -2.21
C SER A 48 -18.09 4.07 -2.73
N VAL A 49 -17.94 3.06 -1.87
CA VAL A 49 -18.22 1.66 -2.21
C VAL A 49 -19.72 1.47 -2.43
N GLU A 50 -20.55 2.03 -1.55
CA GLU A 50 -22.01 2.00 -1.62
C GLU A 50 -22.56 2.64 -2.90
N ARG A 51 -22.02 3.80 -3.28
CA ARG A 51 -22.47 4.55 -4.46
C ARG A 51 -22.02 3.91 -5.77
N THR A 52 -20.84 3.27 -5.78
CA THR A 52 -20.29 2.64 -6.99
C THR A 52 -20.93 1.28 -7.26
N LEU A 53 -21.16 0.49 -6.20
CA LEU A 53 -21.70 -0.86 -6.32
C LEU A 53 -23.23 -0.91 -6.17
N GLY A 54 -23.86 0.15 -5.66
CA GLY A 54 -25.30 0.18 -5.40
C GLY A 54 -25.73 -0.77 -4.28
N LEU A 55 -24.78 -1.27 -3.48
CA LEU A 55 -25.01 -2.22 -2.39
C LEU A 55 -24.77 -1.53 -1.05
N PRO A 56 -25.66 -1.69 -0.05
CA PRO A 56 -25.50 -1.07 1.27
C PRO A 56 -24.29 -1.63 2.03
N VAL A 57 -23.50 -0.77 2.67
CA VAL A 57 -22.36 -1.14 3.51
C VAL A 57 -22.85 -1.43 4.93
N LEU A 58 -22.65 -2.66 5.39
CA LEU A 58 -23.16 -3.14 6.69
C LEU A 58 -22.38 -2.62 7.93
N GLY A 59 -21.33 -1.82 7.75
CA GLY A 59 -20.29 -1.59 8.75
C GLY A 59 -19.88 -0.15 9.03
N THR A 60 -20.73 0.85 8.77
CA THR A 60 -20.39 2.26 9.09
C THR A 60 -21.02 2.68 10.42
N ILE A 61 -20.20 3.00 11.43
CA ILE A 61 -20.65 3.78 12.58
C ILE A 61 -20.57 5.26 12.17
N PRO A 62 -21.69 5.97 12.06
CA PRO A 62 -21.64 7.40 11.80
C PRO A 62 -20.99 8.07 13.01
N ALA A 63 -19.89 8.80 12.80
CA ALA A 63 -19.49 9.82 13.77
C ALA A 63 -20.70 10.73 13.93
N PRO A 64 -21.21 10.95 15.17
CA PRO A 64 -22.37 11.80 15.35
C PRO A 64 -22.05 13.16 14.75
N SER A 65 -22.68 13.49 13.62
CA SER A 65 -22.85 14.88 13.21
C SER A 65 -23.32 15.62 14.45
N ALA A 66 -22.72 16.77 14.73
CA ALA A 66 -22.96 17.57 15.92
C ALA A 66 -24.38 18.16 16.03
N ASP A 67 -25.36 17.50 15.40
CA ASP A 67 -26.78 17.81 15.37
C ASP A 67 -27.56 16.70 16.07
N LYS A 68 -27.14 16.32 17.29
CA LYS A 68 -28.08 15.72 18.25
C LYS A 68 -28.58 16.87 19.13
N PRO A 69 -29.89 17.20 19.12
CA PRO A 69 -30.39 18.23 20.02
C PRO A 69 -30.09 17.78 21.44
N ALA A 70 -29.39 18.63 22.19
CA ALA A 70 -29.08 18.39 23.59
C ALA A 70 -30.40 18.08 24.32
N TRP A 71 -30.49 16.88 24.90
CA TRP A 71 -31.62 16.50 25.74
C TRP A 71 -31.68 17.47 26.91
N THR A 72 -32.58 18.46 26.81
CA THR A 72 -32.88 19.41 27.88
C THR A 72 -33.75 18.70 28.90
N GLY A 73 -33.09 17.98 29.80
CA GLY A 73 -33.68 17.48 31.03
C GLY A 73 -34.15 18.66 31.89
N ARG A 74 -35.36 19.16 31.62
CA ARG A 74 -36.04 20.16 32.43
C ARG A 74 -36.33 19.51 33.79
N ARG A 75 -35.56 19.89 34.82
CA ARG A 75 -35.92 19.58 36.21
C ARG A 75 -37.13 20.44 36.61
N PRO A 76 -38.23 19.86 37.10
CA PRO A 76 -39.22 20.63 37.82
C PRO A 76 -38.64 21.01 39.18
N GLN A 77 -38.90 22.26 39.57
CA GLN A 77 -38.53 22.89 40.84
C GLN A 77 -39.23 22.22 42.02
#